data_AF-A0A7Y2IPQ8-F1
#
_entry.id   AF-A0A7Y2IPQ8-F1
#
_cell.length_a   1.000
_cell.length_b   1.000
_cell.length_c   1.000
_cell.angle_alpha   90.00
_cell.angle_beta   90.00
_cell.angle_gamma   90.00
#
_symmetry.space_group_name_H-M   'P 1'
#
loop_
_entity.id
_entity.type
_entity.pdbx_description
1 polymer ?
#
loop_
_entity_poly.entity_id
_entity_poly.type
_entity_poly.pdbx_seq_one_letter_code
_entity_poly.pdbx_strand_id
1 'polypeptide(L)'
;MSFTRSPEIEAVARRVMAAWGQGDAETMSNLFSSSADLRVLGSDAEEQWSGADEFIKVFTAQMDEIPDWSIETHHVEAFEDESFGWATLQSTIVSPEGETPLRHTGLFRLEGGAWKVVQWHNSIPVPNQQVFGVEITTTLNRLVASVLDAGSDLAGSSGSEGTATLVFTDIVDSTILAESVGDVAWATMIGSHERVIGRIAGSHGGTVVKFLGDGSMLVFESARAAVRAAVELQRSCDAEPYAIRIGIHTGEVIRTANDLLGLTVNKAARVAAAATGGDIMVSSTTRDLVGQMEDVRIGEPKIVRLKGIADAHQIAPVEWR
;
A
#
# COMPACT_ATOMS: atom_id res chain seq x y z
N MET A 1 12.92 26.17 -5.86
CA MET A 1 12.26 25.88 -4.58
C MET A 1 12.81 24.56 -4.07
N SER A 2 13.45 24.58 -2.91
CA SER A 2 14.04 23.39 -2.28
C SER A 2 13.61 23.39 -0.83
N PHE A 3 12.58 22.61 -0.52
CA PHE A 3 12.07 22.47 0.84
C PHE A 3 13.12 21.85 1.76
N THR A 4 13.33 22.45 2.93
CA THR A 4 14.16 21.91 4.02
C THR A 4 13.30 21.56 5.23
N ARG A 5 13.74 20.61 6.05
CA ARG A 5 13.00 20.23 7.26
C ARG A 5 12.84 21.43 8.19
N SER A 6 11.64 21.65 8.72
CA SER A 6 11.31 22.78 9.59
C SER A 6 10.90 22.32 11.00
N PRO A 7 11.81 22.41 11.99
CA PRO A 7 11.47 22.17 13.39
C PRO A 7 10.45 23.17 13.95
N GLU A 8 10.42 24.38 13.41
CA GLU A 8 9.50 25.44 13.85
C GLU A 8 8.06 25.10 13.45
N ILE A 9 7.84 24.73 12.18
CA ILE A 9 6.51 24.30 11.71
C ILE A 9 6.09 23.00 12.41
N GLU A 10 7.01 22.06 12.66
CA GLU A 10 6.72 20.86 13.45
C GLU A 10 6.20 21.23 14.86
N ALA A 11 6.84 22.19 15.52
CA ALA A 11 6.40 22.67 16.83
C ALA A 11 5.02 23.38 16.76
N VAL A 12 4.76 24.20 15.74
CA VAL A 12 3.44 24.82 15.54
C VAL A 12 2.37 23.77 15.31
N ALA A 13 2.61 22.79 14.44
CA ALA A 13 1.65 21.74 14.12
C ALA A 13 1.30 20.88 15.34
N ARG A 14 2.28 20.56 16.20
CA ARG A 14 2.02 19.86 17.48
C ARG A 14 1.19 20.71 18.44
N ARG A 15 1.41 22.02 18.48
CA ARG A 15 0.61 22.94 19.29
C ARG A 15 -0.84 23.05 18.79
N VAL A 16 -1.06 22.99 17.48
CA VAL A 16 -2.41 22.90 16.90
C VAL A 16 -3.12 21.64 17.43
N MET A 17 -2.47 20.48 17.37
CA MET A 17 -3.07 19.23 17.87
C MET A 17 -3.36 19.26 19.37
N ALA A 18 -2.45 19.83 20.16
CA ALA A 18 -2.64 19.97 21.60
C ALA A 18 -3.79 20.93 21.94
N ALA A 19 -3.89 22.07 21.24
CA ALA A 19 -4.99 23.02 21.42
C ALA A 19 -6.34 22.40 21.03
N TRP A 20 -6.36 21.61 19.96
CA TRP A 20 -7.56 20.87 19.57
C TRP A 20 -8.00 19.88 20.66
N GLY A 21 -7.09 19.03 21.14
CA GLY A 21 -7.43 18.05 22.19
C GLY A 21 -7.85 18.67 23.53
N GLN A 22 -7.59 19.96 23.75
CA GLN A 22 -7.96 20.71 24.96
C GLN A 22 -9.15 21.65 24.76
N GLY A 23 -9.66 21.78 23.53
CA GLY A 23 -10.68 22.78 23.20
C GLY A 23 -10.19 24.23 23.36
N ASP A 24 -8.88 24.49 23.26
CA ASP A 24 -8.29 25.82 23.46
C ASP A 24 -8.45 26.70 22.20
N ALA A 25 -9.61 27.34 22.11
CA ALA A 25 -9.96 28.23 21.00
C ALA A 25 -9.04 29.47 20.91
N GLU A 26 -8.48 29.93 22.03
CA GLU A 26 -7.57 31.08 22.04
C GLU A 26 -6.24 30.71 21.37
N THR A 27 -5.65 29.56 21.74
CA THR A 27 -4.45 29.06 21.09
C THR A 27 -4.71 28.76 19.61
N MET A 28 -5.85 28.16 19.26
CA MET A 28 -6.20 27.92 17.85
C MET A 28 -6.27 29.23 17.05
N SER A 29 -6.97 30.26 17.56
CA SER A 29 -7.03 31.58 16.91
C SER A 29 -5.64 32.20 16.72
N ASN A 30 -4.75 32.01 17.69
CA ASN A 30 -3.38 32.51 17.62
C ASN A 30 -2.46 31.74 16.66
N LEU A 31 -2.76 30.47 16.34
CA LEU A 31 -1.92 29.67 15.43
C LEU A 31 -2.37 29.77 13.97
N PHE A 32 -3.62 30.17 13.73
CA PHE A 32 -4.20 30.27 12.40
C PHE A 32 -4.05 31.70 11.85
N SER A 33 -3.98 31.82 10.53
CA SER A 33 -3.93 33.12 9.84
C SER A 33 -5.27 33.84 9.98
N SER A 34 -5.23 35.15 10.18
CA SER A 34 -6.44 36.00 10.17
C SER A 34 -6.90 36.37 8.75
N SER A 35 -6.24 35.85 7.71
CA SER A 35 -6.63 36.07 6.32
C SER A 35 -8.00 35.47 6.02
N ALA A 36 -8.77 36.14 5.17
CA ALA A 36 -10.02 35.61 4.60
C ALA A 36 -9.77 34.37 3.70
N ASP A 37 -8.52 34.15 3.29
CA ASP A 37 -8.10 33.01 2.48
C ASP A 37 -7.83 31.74 3.31
N LEU A 38 -7.90 31.81 4.64
CA LEU A 38 -7.77 30.61 5.48
C LEU A 38 -8.82 29.57 5.07
N ARG A 39 -8.38 28.32 4.88
CA ARG A 39 -9.26 27.17 4.62
C ARG A 39 -9.07 26.09 5.66
N VAL A 40 -10.15 25.66 6.28
CA VAL A 40 -10.16 24.48 7.15
C VAL A 40 -11.13 23.46 6.58
N LEU A 41 -10.64 22.24 6.40
CA LEU A 41 -11.39 21.10 5.87
C LEU A 41 -11.46 20.03 6.94
N GLY A 42 -12.67 19.66 7.35
CA GLY A 42 -12.91 18.52 8.22
C GLY A 42 -13.02 17.22 7.42
N SER A 43 -13.46 16.17 8.10
CA SER A 43 -13.59 14.84 7.51
C SER A 43 -14.96 14.58 6.90
N ASP A 44 -15.99 15.32 7.32
CA ASP A 44 -17.33 15.25 6.73
C ASP A 44 -17.43 16.13 5.47
N ALA A 45 -18.32 15.77 4.55
CA ALA A 45 -18.49 16.45 3.27
C ALA A 45 -18.93 17.93 3.42
N GLU A 46 -19.63 18.26 4.51
CA GLU A 46 -20.10 19.61 4.79
C GLU A 46 -19.13 20.41 5.69
N GLU A 47 -18.03 19.78 6.14
CA GLU A 47 -17.03 20.43 7.00
C GLU A 47 -16.00 21.21 6.20
N GLN A 48 -16.41 22.36 5.68
CA GLN A 48 -15.52 23.30 5.01
C GLN A 48 -15.77 24.73 5.49
N TRP A 49 -14.74 25.34 6.07
CA TRP A 49 -14.81 26.69 6.64
C TRP A 49 -13.82 27.64 5.98
N SER A 50 -14.25 28.89 5.83
CA SER A 50 -13.44 29.96 5.20
C SER A 50 -13.24 31.12 6.16
N GLY A 51 -11.99 31.43 6.46
CA GLY A 51 -11.63 32.49 7.41
C GLY A 51 -11.66 32.02 8.87
N ALA A 52 -10.93 32.75 9.72
CA ALA A 52 -10.69 32.36 11.11
C ALA A 52 -11.94 32.46 11.98
N ASP A 53 -12.75 33.51 11.82
CA ASP A 53 -13.91 33.75 12.69
C ASP A 53 -14.97 32.65 12.58
N GLU A 54 -15.24 32.20 11.35
CA GLU A 54 -16.19 31.11 11.09
C GLU A 54 -15.69 29.80 11.71
N PHE A 55 -14.43 29.44 11.42
CA PHE A 55 -13.82 28.22 11.93
C PHE A 55 -13.75 28.19 13.46
N ILE A 56 -13.26 29.26 14.09
CA ILE A 56 -13.12 29.31 15.55
C ILE A 56 -14.48 29.22 16.25
N LYS A 57 -15.52 29.85 15.69
CA LYS A 57 -16.88 29.74 16.23
C LYS A 57 -17.39 28.29 16.19
N VAL A 58 -17.19 27.60 15.08
CA VAL A 58 -17.61 26.20 14.92
C VAL A 58 -16.79 25.28 15.82
N PHE A 59 -15.47 25.47 15.86
CA PHE A 59 -14.57 24.74 16.73
C PHE A 59 -15.01 24.83 18.19
N THR A 60 -15.26 26.04 18.72
CA THR A 60 -15.72 26.20 20.12
C THR A 60 -17.01 25.43 20.39
N ALA A 61 -18.00 25.53 19.48
CA ALA A 61 -19.26 24.82 19.65
C ALA A 61 -19.09 23.29 19.62
N GLN A 62 -18.25 22.77 18.72
CA GLN A 62 -17.97 21.34 18.63
C GLN A 62 -17.26 20.81 19.87
N MET A 63 -16.31 21.57 20.43
CA MET A 63 -15.55 21.13 21.61
C MET A 63 -16.39 21.05 22.89
N ASP A 64 -17.45 21.87 23.00
CA ASP A 64 -18.41 21.81 24.12
C ASP A 64 -19.29 20.53 24.07
N GLU A 65 -19.42 19.88 22.91
CA GLU A 65 -20.31 18.74 22.67
C GLU A 65 -19.63 17.37 22.81
N ILE A 66 -18.29 17.30 22.91
CA ILE A 66 -17.53 16.04 22.91
C ILE A 66 -17.06 15.69 24.34
N PRO A 67 -17.73 14.76 25.05
CA PRO A 67 -17.30 14.33 26.38
C PRO A 67 -16.17 13.28 26.30
N ASP A 68 -15.25 13.35 27.26
CA ASP A 68 -14.21 12.36 27.55
C ASP A 68 -13.42 11.88 26.32
N TRP A 69 -12.56 12.74 25.76
CA TRP A 69 -11.71 12.38 24.62
C TRP A 69 -10.31 12.98 24.75
N SER A 70 -9.35 12.45 24.00
CA SER A 70 -8.01 13.02 23.85
C SER A 70 -7.47 12.78 22.43
N ILE A 71 -6.43 13.55 22.05
CA ILE A 71 -5.68 13.32 20.82
C ILE A 71 -4.24 12.96 21.17
N GLU A 72 -3.78 11.83 20.66
CA GLU A 72 -2.38 11.43 20.69
C GLU A 72 -1.74 11.66 19.33
N THR A 73 -0.68 12.47 19.25
CA THR A 73 0.04 12.75 18.00
C THR A 73 1.31 11.90 17.90
N HIS A 74 1.39 11.03 16.90
CA HIS A 74 2.45 10.02 16.78
C HIS A 74 3.56 10.43 15.82
N HIS A 75 3.19 11.00 14.67
CA HIS A 75 4.12 11.37 13.61
C HIS A 75 3.87 12.79 13.13
N VAL A 76 4.94 13.56 12.96
CA VAL A 76 4.89 14.91 12.38
C VAL A 76 6.11 15.07 11.48
N GLU A 77 5.86 15.46 10.24
CA GLU A 77 6.90 15.89 9.29
C GLU A 77 6.54 17.27 8.78
N ALA A 78 7.52 18.16 8.77
CA ALA A 78 7.32 19.54 8.37
C ALA A 78 8.51 20.05 7.57
N PHE A 79 8.21 20.86 6.56
CA PHE A 79 9.19 21.44 5.66
C PHE A 79 8.84 22.88 5.31
N GLU A 80 9.87 23.68 5.03
CA GLU A 80 9.74 25.09 4.66
C GLU A 80 10.64 25.46 3.47
N ASP A 81 10.23 26.49 2.75
CA ASP A 81 11.01 27.22 1.76
C ASP A 81 10.66 28.71 1.91
N GLU A 82 11.63 29.49 2.40
CA GLU A 82 11.49 30.92 2.71
C GLU A 82 10.32 31.23 3.65
N SER A 83 9.23 31.78 3.12
CA SER A 83 8.05 32.21 3.89
C SER A 83 6.87 31.24 3.82
N PHE A 84 7.06 30.06 3.21
CA PHE A 84 6.01 29.07 3.01
C PHE A 84 6.48 27.71 3.53
N GLY A 85 5.56 26.92 4.07
CA GLY A 85 5.85 25.56 4.48
C GLY A 85 4.61 24.71 4.58
N TRP A 86 4.83 23.43 4.86
CA TRP A 86 3.77 22.44 4.98
C TRP A 86 4.15 21.38 6.01
N ALA A 87 3.13 20.74 6.58
CA ALA A 87 3.31 19.62 7.48
C ALA A 87 2.29 18.50 7.23
N THR A 88 2.71 17.27 7.51
CA THR A 88 1.86 16.08 7.59
C THR A 88 1.90 15.54 9.00
N LEU A 89 0.73 15.10 9.51
CA LEU A 89 0.61 14.55 10.85
C LEU A 89 -0.23 13.27 10.85
N GLN A 90 0.11 12.37 11.77
CA GLN A 90 -0.72 11.22 12.11
C GLN A 90 -1.03 11.24 13.60
N SER A 91 -2.31 11.10 13.92
CA SER A 91 -2.82 11.19 15.29
C SER A 91 -3.88 10.11 15.53
N THR A 92 -4.24 9.90 16.79
CA THR A 92 -5.34 9.02 17.20
C THR A 92 -6.24 9.80 18.16
N ILE A 93 -7.54 9.85 17.87
CA ILE A 93 -8.55 10.22 18.89
C ILE A 93 -8.75 9.01 19.79
N VAL A 94 -8.65 9.21 21.09
CA VAL A 94 -8.98 8.22 22.11
C VAL A 94 -10.25 8.66 22.82
N SER A 95 -11.28 7.83 22.81
CA SER A 95 -12.55 8.06 23.53
C SER A 95 -13.03 6.77 24.18
N PRO A 96 -14.06 6.81 25.06
CA PRO A 96 -14.69 5.62 25.62
C PRO A 96 -15.20 4.62 24.58
N GLU A 97 -15.53 5.08 23.38
CA GLU A 97 -16.05 4.26 22.28
C GLU A 97 -14.95 3.55 21.48
N GLY A 98 -13.70 3.99 21.64
CA GLY A 98 -12.52 3.36 21.02
C GLY A 98 -11.50 4.37 20.51
N GLU A 99 -10.58 3.86 19.71
CA GLU A 99 -9.53 4.65 19.07
C GLU A 99 -9.85 4.91 17.60
N THR A 100 -9.79 6.17 17.18
CA THR A 100 -10.01 6.56 15.78
C THR A 100 -8.75 7.22 15.20
N PRO A 101 -8.12 6.64 14.16
CA PRO A 101 -6.96 7.25 13.53
C PRO A 101 -7.35 8.54 12.77
N LEU A 102 -6.41 9.47 12.70
CA LEU A 102 -6.52 10.73 11.98
C LEU A 102 -5.26 11.01 11.17
N ARG A 103 -5.44 11.69 10.05
CA ARG A 103 -4.36 12.28 9.26
C ARG A 103 -4.62 13.75 9.06
N HIS A 104 -3.55 14.54 9.10
CA HIS A 104 -3.63 15.97 8.90
C HIS A 104 -2.63 16.44 7.87
N THR A 105 -3.04 17.43 7.07
CA THR A 105 -2.14 18.21 6.22
C THR A 105 -2.34 19.69 6.52
N GLY A 106 -1.26 20.38 6.85
CA GLY A 106 -1.26 21.82 7.11
C GLY A 106 -0.38 22.55 6.12
N LEU A 107 -0.85 23.70 5.61
CA LEU A 107 -0.02 24.68 4.92
C LEU A 107 0.21 25.88 5.82
N PHE A 108 1.43 26.41 5.80
CA PHE A 108 1.89 27.45 6.69
C PHE A 108 2.48 28.60 5.92
N ARG A 109 2.28 29.81 6.44
CA ARG A 109 2.92 31.03 5.95
C ARG A 109 3.54 31.80 7.11
N LEU A 110 4.73 32.36 6.89
CA LEU A 110 5.39 33.23 7.86
C LEU A 110 4.73 34.61 7.83
N GLU A 111 4.03 34.98 8.91
CA GLU A 111 3.33 36.26 9.06
C GLU A 111 3.87 37.00 10.29
N GLY A 112 4.46 38.18 10.09
CA GLY A 112 5.00 38.98 11.19
C GLY A 112 6.08 38.27 12.03
N GLY A 113 6.79 37.30 11.44
CA GLY A 113 7.81 36.51 12.12
C GLY A 113 7.29 35.26 12.85
N ALA A 114 6.01 34.91 12.71
CA ALA A 114 5.44 33.69 13.25
C ALA A 114 4.81 32.83 12.15
N TRP A 115 5.01 31.52 12.21
CA TRP A 115 4.35 30.58 11.31
C TRP A 115 2.86 30.49 11.65
N LYS A 116 2.03 30.75 10.65
CA LYS A 116 0.57 30.70 10.73
C LYS A 116 0.02 29.64 9.81
N VAL A 117 -0.98 28.90 10.28
CA VAL A 117 -1.73 27.97 9.45
C VAL A 117 -2.60 28.77 8.46
N VAL A 118 -2.41 28.55 7.17
CA VAL A 118 -3.23 29.15 6.09
C VAL A 118 -4.16 28.13 5.44
N GLN A 119 -3.85 26.84 5.59
CA GLN A 119 -4.78 25.76 5.28
C GLN A 119 -4.59 24.63 6.28
N TRP A 120 -5.69 24.02 6.71
CA TRP A 120 -5.68 22.82 7.51
C TRP A 120 -6.70 21.82 6.97
N HIS A 121 -6.33 20.55 6.90
CA HIS A 121 -7.22 19.49 6.45
C HIS A 121 -7.09 18.27 7.35
N ASN A 122 -8.23 17.77 7.81
CA ASN A 122 -8.39 16.60 8.65
C ASN A 122 -9.03 15.47 7.85
N SER A 123 -8.48 14.27 7.97
CA SER A 123 -9.05 13.09 7.34
C SER A 123 -9.09 11.94 8.34
N ILE A 124 -10.29 11.41 8.57
CA ILE A 124 -10.46 10.07 9.13
C ILE A 124 -10.18 9.10 7.98
N PRO A 125 -9.14 8.25 8.07
CA PRO A 125 -8.84 7.30 7.01
C PRO A 125 -9.91 6.21 7.00
N VAL A 126 -10.81 6.27 6.02
CA VAL A 126 -11.71 5.17 5.71
C VAL A 126 -10.94 4.19 4.82
N PRO A 127 -10.87 2.88 5.17
CA PRO A 127 -10.28 1.89 4.30
C PRO A 127 -10.97 1.95 2.93
N ASN A 128 -10.18 1.90 1.86
CA ASN A 128 -10.70 1.96 0.50
C ASN A 128 -11.80 0.91 0.22
N GLN A 129 -11.75 -0.24 0.91
CA GLN A 129 -12.80 -1.26 0.88
C GLN A 129 -14.19 -0.75 1.23
N GLN A 130 -14.28 0.11 2.24
CA GLN A 130 -15.55 0.61 2.74
C GLN A 130 -16.10 1.71 1.81
N VAL A 131 -15.23 2.49 1.17
CA VAL A 131 -15.63 3.56 0.23
C VAL A 131 -16.08 2.97 -1.12
N PHE A 132 -15.32 2.02 -1.66
CA PHE A 132 -15.52 1.50 -3.01
C PHE A 132 -16.18 0.12 -3.05
N GLY A 133 -16.47 -0.49 -1.89
CA GLY A 133 -16.92 -1.88 -1.80
C GLY A 133 -15.84 -2.91 -2.18
N VAL A 134 -14.66 -2.45 -2.59
CA VAL A 134 -13.50 -3.25 -2.99
C VAL A 134 -12.28 -2.72 -2.26
N GLU A 135 -11.57 -3.61 -1.57
CA GLU A 135 -10.31 -3.27 -0.90
C GLU A 135 -9.34 -2.81 -2.00
N ILE A 136 -9.02 -1.52 -2.05
CA ILE A 136 -7.84 -1.04 -2.78
C ILE A 136 -6.62 -1.40 -1.94
N THR A 137 -6.41 -2.70 -1.88
CA THR A 137 -5.24 -3.37 -1.36
C THR A 137 -4.71 -4.10 -2.58
N THR A 138 -3.44 -3.89 -2.96
CA THR A 138 -2.82 -4.62 -4.08
C THR A 138 -3.26 -6.07 -4.04
N THR A 139 -3.80 -6.59 -5.14
CA THR A 139 -4.44 -7.91 -5.26
C THR A 139 -3.60 -9.03 -4.64
N LEU A 140 -2.27 -8.89 -4.66
CA LEU A 140 -1.30 -9.71 -3.94
C LEU A 140 -1.59 -9.91 -2.43
N ASN A 141 -2.00 -8.87 -1.69
CA ASN A 141 -2.34 -8.98 -0.26
C ASN A 141 -3.64 -9.75 -0.04
N ARG A 142 -4.63 -9.56 -0.92
CA ARG A 142 -5.88 -10.31 -0.86
C ARG A 142 -5.63 -11.77 -1.21
N LEU A 143 -4.71 -12.03 -2.14
CA LEU A 143 -4.34 -13.39 -2.52
C LEU A 143 -3.62 -14.08 -1.36
N VAL A 144 -2.71 -13.38 -0.67
CA VAL A 144 -2.11 -13.83 0.59
C VAL A 144 -3.16 -14.10 1.67
N ALA A 145 -4.08 -13.16 1.92
CA ALA A 145 -5.12 -13.33 2.93
C ALA A 145 -6.01 -14.55 2.62
N SER A 146 -6.44 -14.71 1.36
CA SER A 146 -7.25 -15.86 0.92
C SER A 146 -6.57 -17.22 1.12
N VAL A 147 -5.23 -17.23 1.14
CA VAL A 147 -4.43 -18.43 1.43
C VAL A 147 -4.37 -18.67 2.94
N LEU A 148 -4.16 -17.63 3.73
CA LEU A 148 -4.10 -17.74 5.20
C LEU A 148 -5.45 -18.14 5.80
N ASP A 149 -6.55 -17.58 5.29
CA ASP A 149 -7.91 -17.88 5.75
C ASP A 149 -8.28 -19.34 5.46
N ALA A 150 -7.99 -19.83 4.25
CA ALA A 150 -8.19 -21.24 3.88
C ALA A 150 -7.39 -22.21 4.77
N GLY A 151 -6.26 -21.75 5.34
CA GLY A 151 -5.46 -22.52 6.29
C GLY A 151 -6.06 -22.64 7.70
N SER A 152 -6.90 -21.68 8.10
CA SER A 152 -7.52 -21.69 9.44
C SER A 152 -8.65 -22.72 9.58
N ASP A 153 -9.31 -23.09 8.48
CA ASP A 153 -10.35 -24.14 8.43
C ASP A 153 -9.78 -25.58 8.42
N LEU A 154 -8.44 -25.73 8.35
CA LEU A 154 -7.77 -27.00 8.08
C LEU A 154 -6.99 -27.58 9.27
N ALA A 155 -7.33 -27.18 10.50
CA ALA A 155 -6.77 -27.72 11.76
C ALA A 155 -6.97 -29.25 11.98
N GLY A 156 -7.36 -30.01 10.95
CA GLY A 156 -7.46 -31.47 10.96
C GLY A 156 -7.06 -32.18 9.65
N SER A 157 -6.44 -31.50 8.66
CA SER A 157 -6.02 -32.15 7.41
C SER A 157 -4.50 -32.41 7.36
N SER A 158 -4.11 -33.62 6.96
CA SER A 158 -2.73 -34.07 6.77
C SER A 158 -2.11 -33.42 5.52
N GLY A 159 -1.59 -32.21 5.67
CA GLY A 159 -0.77 -31.57 4.64
C GLY A 159 0.61 -32.21 4.55
N SER A 160 1.21 -32.25 3.35
CA SER A 160 2.61 -32.65 3.18
C SER A 160 3.53 -31.43 3.16
N GLU A 161 4.58 -31.48 3.97
CA GLU A 161 5.66 -30.49 3.92
C GLU A 161 6.54 -30.74 2.70
N GLY A 162 6.95 -29.67 2.02
CA GLY A 162 7.87 -29.77 0.89
C GLY A 162 8.39 -28.43 0.42
N THR A 163 9.49 -28.45 -0.33
CA THR A 163 10.00 -27.25 -1.00
C THR A 163 9.19 -26.97 -2.27
N ALA A 164 8.80 -25.72 -2.48
CA ALA A 164 8.14 -25.29 -3.71
C ALA A 164 8.62 -23.91 -4.14
N THR A 165 8.54 -23.64 -5.44
CA THR A 165 8.73 -22.31 -6.00
C THR A 165 7.38 -21.70 -6.33
N LEU A 166 7.08 -20.57 -5.68
CA LEU A 166 5.87 -19.80 -5.87
C LEU A 166 6.14 -18.66 -6.85
N VAL A 167 5.23 -18.46 -7.79
CA VAL A 167 5.21 -17.31 -8.70
C VAL A 167 3.93 -16.53 -8.42
N PHE A 168 4.07 -15.25 -8.16
CA PHE A 168 2.96 -14.32 -8.06
C PHE A 168 3.01 -13.35 -9.23
N THR A 169 1.87 -13.16 -9.88
CA THR A 169 1.71 -12.16 -10.95
C THR A 169 0.59 -11.20 -10.58
N ASP A 170 0.66 -9.98 -11.10
CA ASP A 170 -0.32 -8.93 -10.87
C ASP A 170 -0.30 -7.94 -12.05
N ILE A 171 -1.46 -7.49 -12.52
CA ILE A 171 -1.53 -6.47 -13.57
C ILE A 171 -1.28 -5.09 -12.95
N VAL A 172 -0.42 -4.30 -13.59
CA VAL A 172 -0.11 -2.95 -13.14
C VAL A 172 -1.23 -2.00 -13.53
N ASP A 173 -1.60 -1.11 -12.61
CA ASP A 173 -2.65 -0.09 -12.79
C ASP A 173 -3.99 -0.66 -13.25
N SER A 174 -4.30 -1.89 -12.83
CA SER A 174 -5.50 -2.63 -13.24
C SER A 174 -6.81 -1.93 -12.95
N THR A 175 -6.90 -1.18 -11.84
CA THR A 175 -8.10 -0.38 -11.52
C THR A 175 -8.32 0.73 -12.54
N ILE A 176 -7.26 1.47 -12.90
CA ILE A 176 -7.33 2.55 -13.90
C ILE A 176 -7.69 1.95 -15.27
N LEU A 177 -7.08 0.80 -15.62
CA LEU A 177 -7.39 0.10 -16.85
C LEU A 177 -8.85 -0.36 -16.89
N ALA A 178 -9.36 -0.98 -15.82
CA ALA A 178 -10.73 -1.44 -15.72
C ALA A 178 -11.73 -0.29 -15.89
N GLU A 179 -11.50 0.84 -15.22
CA GLU A 179 -12.32 2.05 -15.37
C GLU A 179 -12.31 2.58 -16.81
N SER A 180 -11.15 2.55 -17.47
CA SER A 180 -11.01 3.10 -18.83
C SER A 180 -11.68 2.25 -19.92
N VAL A 181 -11.72 0.93 -19.76
CA VAL A 181 -12.26 0.00 -20.77
C VAL A 181 -13.68 -0.48 -20.45
N GLY A 182 -14.11 -0.32 -19.20
CA GLY A 182 -15.39 -0.78 -18.67
C GLY A 182 -15.41 -2.28 -18.31
N ASP A 183 -16.29 -2.63 -17.36
CA ASP A 183 -16.29 -3.94 -16.68
C ASP A 183 -16.36 -5.16 -17.62
N VAL A 184 -17.16 -5.10 -18.69
CA VAL A 184 -17.35 -6.23 -19.62
C VAL A 184 -16.08 -6.50 -20.44
N ALA A 185 -15.43 -5.43 -20.93
CA ALA A 185 -14.19 -5.55 -21.68
C ALA A 185 -13.06 -6.01 -20.75
N TRP A 186 -13.02 -5.46 -19.53
CA TRP A 186 -12.07 -5.87 -18.50
C TRP A 186 -12.21 -7.35 -18.15
N ALA A 187 -13.41 -7.84 -17.88
CA ALA A 187 -13.65 -9.25 -17.56
C ALA A 187 -13.23 -10.20 -18.72
N THR A 188 -13.44 -9.77 -19.97
CA THR A 188 -13.01 -10.53 -21.16
C THR A 188 -11.48 -10.60 -21.24
N MET A 189 -10.80 -9.48 -20.96
CA MET A 189 -9.35 -9.37 -20.94
C MET A 189 -8.74 -10.25 -19.84
N ILE A 190 -9.26 -10.17 -18.61
CA ILE A 190 -8.84 -11.03 -17.50
C ILE A 190 -9.03 -12.50 -17.84
N GLY A 191 -10.20 -12.90 -18.34
CA GLY A 191 -10.43 -14.30 -18.71
C GLY A 191 -9.52 -14.80 -19.84
N SER A 192 -9.02 -13.90 -20.71
CA SER A 192 -7.99 -14.24 -21.69
C SER A 192 -6.62 -14.43 -21.05
N HIS A 193 -6.26 -13.52 -20.16
CA HIS A 193 -5.01 -13.56 -19.41
C HIS A 193 -4.91 -14.83 -18.55
N GLU A 194 -5.97 -15.19 -17.82
CA GLU A 194 -6.03 -16.42 -17.02
C GLU A 194 -5.82 -17.69 -17.86
N ARG A 195 -6.41 -17.74 -19.07
CA ARG A 195 -6.20 -18.86 -20.01
C ARG A 195 -4.75 -18.95 -20.47
N VAL A 196 -4.10 -17.82 -20.74
CA VAL A 196 -2.68 -17.76 -21.09
C VAL A 196 -1.81 -18.22 -19.92
N ILE A 197 -2.10 -17.76 -18.71
CA ILE A 197 -1.41 -18.18 -17.49
C ILE A 197 -1.51 -19.70 -17.31
N GLY A 198 -2.72 -20.27 -17.37
CA GLY A 198 -2.92 -21.70 -17.20
C GLY A 198 -2.15 -22.54 -18.22
N ARG A 199 -2.16 -22.12 -19.49
CA ARG A 199 -1.40 -22.79 -20.56
C ARG A 199 0.11 -22.74 -20.32
N ILE A 200 0.65 -21.57 -19.98
CA ILE A 200 2.10 -21.40 -19.77
C ILE A 200 2.53 -22.16 -18.52
N ALA A 201 1.80 -22.04 -17.41
CA ALA A 201 2.07 -22.78 -16.19
C ALA A 201 2.14 -24.29 -16.48
N GLY A 202 1.14 -24.86 -17.14
CA GLY A 202 1.12 -26.28 -17.49
C GLY A 202 2.27 -26.70 -18.42
N SER A 203 2.64 -25.85 -19.39
CA SER A 203 3.73 -26.14 -20.33
C SER A 203 5.11 -26.21 -19.67
N HIS A 204 5.27 -25.53 -18.53
CA HIS A 204 6.49 -25.56 -17.71
C HIS A 204 6.36 -26.46 -16.46
N GLY A 205 5.34 -27.32 -16.40
CA GLY A 205 5.14 -28.25 -15.29
C GLY A 205 4.74 -27.59 -13.96
N GLY A 206 4.16 -26.39 -14.03
CA GLY A 206 3.55 -25.71 -12.89
C GLY A 206 2.04 -25.86 -12.87
N THR A 207 1.46 -25.48 -11.73
CA THR A 207 0.01 -25.50 -11.49
C THR A 207 -0.44 -24.12 -11.04
N VAL A 208 -1.59 -23.67 -11.54
CA VAL A 208 -2.26 -22.49 -10.99
C VAL A 208 -2.91 -22.91 -9.67
N VAL A 209 -2.49 -22.28 -8.57
CA VAL A 209 -3.09 -22.50 -7.25
C VAL A 209 -4.43 -21.76 -7.19
N LYS A 210 -4.42 -20.47 -7.51
CA LYS A 210 -5.63 -19.64 -7.56
C LYS A 210 -5.41 -18.38 -8.38
N PHE A 211 -6.53 -17.87 -8.90
CA PHE A 211 -6.67 -16.50 -9.40
C PHE A 211 -7.41 -15.68 -8.35
N LEU A 212 -7.11 -14.39 -8.28
CA LEU A 212 -7.89 -13.45 -7.50
C LEU A 212 -7.88 -12.12 -8.23
N GLY A 213 -9.01 -11.71 -8.81
CA GLY A 213 -9.07 -10.50 -9.64
C GLY A 213 -8.08 -10.57 -10.81
N ASP A 214 -7.12 -9.64 -10.81
CA ASP A 214 -6.04 -9.51 -11.80
C ASP A 214 -4.71 -10.12 -11.35
N GLY A 215 -4.69 -10.73 -10.17
CA GLY A 215 -3.53 -11.40 -9.59
C GLY A 215 -3.63 -12.93 -9.72
N SER A 216 -2.47 -13.57 -9.83
CA SER A 216 -2.40 -15.04 -9.87
C SER A 216 -1.29 -15.59 -8.99
N MET A 217 -1.51 -16.82 -8.49
CA MET A 217 -0.52 -17.59 -7.76
C MET A 217 -0.32 -18.94 -8.43
N LEU A 218 0.93 -19.20 -8.77
CA LEU A 218 1.38 -20.40 -9.43
C LEU A 218 2.39 -21.12 -8.53
N VAL A 219 2.44 -22.43 -8.66
CA VAL A 219 3.41 -23.26 -7.95
C VAL A 219 4.15 -24.16 -8.93
N PHE A 220 5.46 -24.27 -8.71
CA PHE A 220 6.37 -25.12 -9.46
C PHE A 220 7.25 -25.90 -8.48
N GLU A 221 7.60 -27.13 -8.83
CA GLU A 221 8.63 -27.87 -8.08
C GLU A 221 10.05 -27.37 -8.42
N SER A 222 10.24 -26.88 -9.65
CA SER A 222 11.54 -26.39 -10.14
C SER A 222 11.61 -24.87 -10.22
N ALA A 223 12.62 -24.29 -9.58
CA ALA A 223 12.88 -22.85 -9.64
C ALA A 223 13.22 -22.37 -11.07
N ARG A 224 13.94 -23.19 -11.84
CA ARG A 224 14.27 -22.90 -13.25
C ARG A 224 13.01 -22.88 -14.13
N ALA A 225 12.09 -23.82 -13.90
CA ALA A 225 10.84 -23.89 -14.63
C ALA A 225 9.96 -22.67 -14.32
N ALA A 226 9.87 -22.26 -13.05
CA ALA A 226 9.16 -21.05 -12.65
C ALA A 226 9.71 -19.79 -13.33
N VAL A 227 11.04 -19.65 -13.41
CA VAL A 227 11.69 -18.51 -14.10
C VAL A 227 11.37 -18.52 -15.60
N ARG A 228 11.46 -19.68 -16.28
CA ARG A 228 11.12 -19.77 -17.71
C ARG A 228 9.65 -19.45 -17.98
N ALA A 229 8.75 -19.95 -17.14
CA ALA A 229 7.33 -19.62 -17.20
C ALA A 229 7.10 -18.12 -17.04
N ALA A 230 7.76 -17.48 -16.07
CA ALA A 230 7.68 -16.03 -15.86
C ALA A 230 8.19 -15.23 -17.07
N VAL A 231 9.28 -15.67 -17.70
CA VAL A 231 9.80 -15.06 -18.94
C VAL A 231 8.79 -15.17 -20.09
N GLU A 232 8.18 -16.35 -20.27
CA GLU A 232 7.15 -16.53 -21.31
C GLU A 232 5.88 -15.71 -21.01
N LEU A 233 5.51 -15.58 -19.73
CA LEU A 233 4.40 -14.72 -19.30
C LEU A 233 4.65 -13.25 -19.60
N GLN A 234 5.86 -12.74 -19.35
CA GLN A 234 6.17 -11.35 -19.71
C GLN A 234 6.08 -11.13 -21.22
N ARG A 235 6.63 -12.05 -22.02
CA ARG A 235 6.58 -11.99 -23.48
C ARG A 235 5.17 -12.10 -24.04
N SER A 236 4.28 -12.86 -23.40
CA SER A 236 2.88 -12.96 -23.84
C SER A 236 2.11 -11.66 -23.61
N CYS A 237 2.55 -10.82 -22.68
CA CYS A 237 1.98 -9.50 -22.41
C CYS A 237 2.53 -8.39 -23.32
N ASP A 238 3.58 -8.61 -24.12
CA ASP A 238 4.14 -7.55 -24.99
C ASP A 238 3.12 -7.01 -26.03
N ALA A 239 2.10 -7.80 -26.38
CA ALA A 239 1.03 -7.42 -27.29
C ALA A 239 -0.25 -6.90 -26.58
N GLU A 240 -0.26 -6.90 -25.25
CA GLU A 240 -1.41 -6.53 -24.43
C GLU A 240 -1.33 -5.05 -24.02
N PRO A 241 -2.46 -4.38 -23.75
CA PRO A 241 -2.49 -2.97 -23.34
C PRO A 241 -2.08 -2.75 -21.88
N TYR A 242 -1.57 -3.78 -21.20
CA TYR A 242 -1.20 -3.77 -19.79
C TYR A 242 0.13 -4.48 -19.57
N ALA A 243 0.83 -4.09 -18.50
CA ALA A 243 2.02 -4.79 -18.05
C ALA A 243 1.71 -5.61 -16.80
N ILE A 244 2.41 -6.74 -16.65
CA ILE A 244 2.38 -7.50 -15.41
C ILE A 244 3.69 -7.33 -14.64
N ARG A 245 3.60 -7.37 -13.32
CA ARG A 245 4.75 -7.52 -12.43
C ARG A 245 4.78 -8.96 -11.91
N ILE A 246 5.98 -9.53 -11.81
CA ILE A 246 6.15 -10.92 -11.38
C ILE A 246 7.15 -11.01 -10.23
N GLY A 247 6.81 -11.79 -9.21
CA GLY A 247 7.72 -12.15 -8.13
C GLY A 247 7.81 -13.65 -7.93
N ILE A 248 9.01 -14.14 -7.67
CA ILE A 248 9.30 -15.56 -7.51
C ILE A 248 10.07 -15.80 -6.22
N HIS A 249 9.59 -16.73 -5.41
CA HIS A 249 10.27 -17.17 -4.20
C HIS A 249 10.18 -18.69 -4.03
N THR A 250 11.28 -19.29 -3.58
CA THR A 250 11.39 -20.71 -3.29
C THR A 250 11.61 -20.90 -1.80
N GLY A 251 10.83 -21.79 -1.18
CA GLY A 251 10.91 -22.07 0.24
C GLY A 251 10.03 -23.27 0.63
N GLU A 252 10.00 -23.57 1.92
CA GLU A 252 9.15 -24.63 2.47
C GLU A 252 7.69 -24.18 2.48
N VAL A 253 6.81 -25.07 2.04
CA VAL A 253 5.36 -24.88 2.05
C VAL A 253 4.69 -26.10 2.63
N ILE A 254 3.56 -25.90 3.28
CA ILE A 254 2.65 -26.98 3.64
C ILE A 254 1.63 -27.08 2.52
N ARG A 255 1.63 -28.21 1.81
CA ARG A 255 0.67 -28.47 0.74
C ARG A 255 -0.56 -29.17 1.29
N THR A 256 -1.73 -28.62 1.01
CA THR A 256 -3.02 -29.30 1.23
C THR A 256 -3.62 -29.68 -0.12
N ALA A 257 -4.78 -30.35 -0.14
CA ALA A 257 -5.40 -30.81 -1.38
C ALA A 257 -5.62 -29.67 -2.40
N ASN A 258 -5.91 -28.46 -1.92
CA ASN A 258 -6.27 -27.31 -2.75
C ASN A 258 -5.52 -26.01 -2.41
N ASP A 259 -4.58 -26.00 -1.46
CA ASP A 259 -3.91 -24.75 -1.05
C ASP A 259 -2.46 -24.96 -0.58
N LEU A 260 -1.74 -23.84 -0.43
CA LEU A 260 -0.35 -23.79 0.02
C LEU A 260 -0.24 -22.84 1.21
N LEU A 261 0.22 -23.32 2.36
CA LEU A 261 0.34 -22.49 3.56
C LEU A 261 1.80 -22.22 3.91
N GLY A 262 2.03 -21.07 4.56
CA GLY A 262 3.29 -20.76 5.23
C GLY A 262 3.88 -19.39 4.89
N LEU A 263 4.94 -19.04 5.63
CA LEU A 263 5.68 -17.78 5.48
C LEU A 263 6.24 -17.57 4.06
N THR A 264 6.50 -18.66 3.34
CA THR A 264 6.97 -18.66 1.94
C THR A 264 5.96 -17.98 1.01
N VAL A 265 4.64 -18.13 1.24
CA VAL A 265 3.60 -17.47 0.45
C VAL A 265 3.67 -15.95 0.63
N ASN A 266 3.75 -15.51 1.88
CA ASN A 266 3.86 -14.09 2.22
C ASN A 266 5.11 -13.47 1.57
N LYS A 267 6.25 -14.18 1.63
CA LYS A 267 7.50 -13.71 1.04
C LYS A 267 7.42 -13.64 -0.48
N ALA A 268 6.83 -14.63 -1.15
CA ALA A 268 6.65 -14.63 -2.61
C ALA A 268 5.81 -13.42 -3.08
N ALA A 269 4.68 -13.17 -2.43
CA ALA A 269 3.83 -12.02 -2.72
C ALA A 269 4.55 -10.69 -2.50
N ARG A 270 5.40 -10.60 -1.47
CA ARG A 270 6.20 -9.39 -1.20
C ARG A 270 7.31 -9.17 -2.21
N VAL A 271 7.92 -10.24 -2.73
CA VAL A 271 8.87 -10.14 -3.85
C VAL A 271 8.16 -9.60 -5.10
N ALA A 272 6.93 -10.06 -5.40
CA ALA A 272 6.14 -9.54 -6.52
C ALA A 272 5.75 -8.08 -6.34
N ALA A 273 5.37 -7.68 -5.13
CA ALA A 273 5.04 -6.29 -4.82
C ALA A 273 6.23 -5.33 -4.95
N ALA A 274 7.47 -5.83 -4.90
CA ALA A 274 8.69 -5.05 -5.09
C ALA A 274 9.12 -4.92 -6.57
N ALA A 275 8.42 -5.60 -7.48
CA ALA A 275 8.61 -5.52 -8.93
C ALA A 275 7.79 -4.37 -9.54
N THR A 276 8.32 -3.73 -10.58
CA THR A 276 7.56 -2.77 -11.39
C THR A 276 6.93 -3.47 -12.61
N GLY A 277 6.10 -2.76 -13.38
CA GLY A 277 5.47 -3.34 -14.58
C GLY A 277 6.51 -3.77 -15.62
N GLY A 278 6.44 -5.04 -16.03
CA GLY A 278 7.42 -5.66 -16.92
C GLY A 278 8.62 -6.27 -16.20
N ASP A 279 8.74 -6.14 -14.88
CA ASP A 279 9.82 -6.77 -14.13
C ASP A 279 9.46 -8.21 -13.72
N ILE A 280 10.51 -9.03 -13.61
CA ILE A 280 10.48 -10.31 -12.91
C ILE A 280 11.52 -10.21 -11.79
N MET A 281 11.08 -10.34 -10.54
CA MET A 281 11.96 -10.33 -9.38
C MET A 281 12.03 -11.70 -8.74
N VAL A 282 13.24 -12.16 -8.41
CA VAL A 282 13.49 -13.42 -7.69
C VAL A 282 14.07 -13.14 -6.30
N SER A 283 13.69 -13.93 -5.32
CA SER A 283 14.37 -13.96 -4.01
C SER A 283 15.80 -14.51 -4.11
N SER A 284 16.65 -14.24 -3.11
CA SER A 284 17.98 -14.86 -3.00
C SER A 284 17.94 -16.39 -3.08
N THR A 285 17.03 -17.03 -2.34
CA THR A 285 16.86 -18.50 -2.35
C THR A 285 16.55 -19.03 -3.75
N THR A 286 15.65 -18.37 -4.48
CA THR A 286 15.33 -18.74 -5.86
C THR A 286 16.53 -18.54 -6.78
N ARG A 287 17.24 -17.43 -6.66
CA ARG A 287 18.46 -17.15 -7.44
C ARG A 287 19.51 -18.23 -7.24
N ASP A 288 19.76 -18.64 -6.00
CA ASP A 288 20.74 -19.66 -5.66
C ASP A 288 20.36 -21.03 -6.25
N LEU A 289 19.09 -21.41 -6.18
CA LEU A 289 18.58 -22.67 -6.73
C LEU A 289 18.50 -22.68 -8.26
N VAL A 290 18.27 -21.53 -8.88
CA VAL A 290 18.33 -21.40 -10.35
C VAL A 290 19.77 -21.58 -10.82
N GLY A 291 20.72 -20.92 -10.15
CA GLY A 291 22.13 -20.92 -10.55
C GLY A 291 22.32 -20.34 -11.96
N GLN A 292 23.26 -20.90 -12.72
CA GLN A 292 23.48 -20.50 -14.11
C GLN A 292 22.49 -21.19 -15.05
N MET A 293 21.89 -20.39 -15.95
CA MET A 293 21.03 -20.84 -17.05
C MET A 293 21.61 -20.33 -18.37
N GLU A 294 21.44 -21.09 -19.45
CA GLU A 294 21.94 -20.69 -20.78
C GLU A 294 21.02 -19.65 -21.45
N ASP A 295 19.74 -19.71 -21.14
CA ASP A 295 18.66 -18.99 -21.83
C ASP A 295 18.14 -17.77 -21.06
N VAL A 296 18.51 -17.61 -19.79
CA VAL A 296 18.00 -16.55 -18.90
C VAL A 296 19.12 -16.08 -17.97
N ARG A 297 19.29 -14.77 -17.83
CA ARG A 297 20.26 -14.18 -16.90
C ARG A 297 19.55 -13.61 -15.67
N ILE A 298 20.08 -13.90 -14.49
CA ILE A 298 19.69 -13.20 -13.25
C ILE A 298 20.68 -12.06 -13.02
N GLY A 299 20.18 -10.84 -12.93
CA GLY A 299 20.97 -9.64 -12.71
C GLY A 299 21.49 -9.51 -11.27
N GLU A 300 22.09 -8.36 -10.97
CA GLU A 300 22.64 -8.09 -9.65
C GLU A 300 21.54 -7.91 -8.59
N PRO A 301 21.72 -8.47 -7.37
CA PRO A 301 20.73 -8.36 -6.31
C PRO A 301 20.72 -6.94 -5.73
N LYS A 302 19.53 -6.47 -5.37
CA LYS A 302 19.30 -5.25 -4.60
C LYS A 302 18.77 -5.58 -3.21
N ILE A 303 19.19 -4.81 -2.22
CA ILE A 303 18.69 -4.91 -0.85
C ILE A 303 17.41 -4.09 -0.73
N VAL A 304 16.34 -4.71 -0.24
CA VAL A 304 15.01 -4.10 -0.07
C VAL A 304 14.45 -4.42 1.31
N ARG A 305 13.56 -3.57 1.83
CA ARG A 305 12.72 -3.88 2.98
C ARG A 305 11.36 -4.34 2.48
N LEU A 306 10.98 -5.58 2.80
CA LEU A 306 9.69 -6.15 2.41
C LEU A 306 8.67 -5.86 3.52
N LYS A 307 7.53 -5.26 3.18
CA LYS A 307 6.49 -4.90 4.16
C LYS A 307 6.08 -6.12 5.01
N GLY A 308 6.13 -5.98 6.33
CA GLY A 308 5.72 -7.04 7.27
C GLY A 308 6.67 -8.23 7.38
N ILE A 309 7.86 -8.16 6.77
CA ILE A 309 8.93 -9.15 6.96
C ILE A 309 10.09 -8.44 7.65
N ALA A 310 10.55 -8.99 8.77
CA ALA A 310 11.71 -8.46 9.48
C ALA A 310 12.97 -8.51 8.59
N ASP A 311 13.92 -7.62 8.88
CA ASP A 311 15.21 -7.49 8.20
C ASP A 311 15.15 -7.05 6.73
N ALA A 312 16.33 -6.69 6.21
CA ALA A 312 16.49 -6.38 4.80
C ALA A 312 16.71 -7.67 4.00
N HIS A 313 16.09 -7.76 2.83
CA HIS A 313 16.12 -8.92 1.95
C HIS A 313 16.81 -8.58 0.64
N GLN A 314 17.48 -9.55 0.04
CA GLN A 314 18.00 -9.43 -1.32
C GLN A 314 17.01 -10.01 -2.33
N ILE A 315 16.71 -9.22 -3.35
CA ILE A 315 15.97 -9.66 -4.54
C ILE A 315 16.76 -9.29 -5.80
N ALA A 316 16.71 -10.12 -6.83
CA ALA A 316 17.42 -9.88 -8.09
C ALA A 316 16.44 -9.83 -9.26
N PRO A 317 16.68 -8.97 -10.25
CA PRO A 317 15.88 -8.96 -11.48
C PRO A 317 16.26 -10.15 -12.36
N VAL A 318 15.29 -10.71 -13.07
CA VAL A 318 15.54 -11.61 -14.21
C VAL A 318 15.57 -10.77 -15.47
N GLU A 319 16.63 -10.92 -16.25
CA GLU A 319 16.80 -10.23 -17.52
C GLU A 319 16.26 -11.10 -18.64
N TRP A 320 15.14 -10.66 -19.21
CA TRP A 320 14.34 -11.45 -20.14
C TRP A 320 14.14 -10.77 -21.50
N ARG A 321 14.56 -9.50 -21.60
CA ARG A 321 14.55 -8.64 -22.78
C ARG A 321 15.91 -8.61 -23.45
#